data_AF-A0A8S3C575-F1
#
_entry.id   AF-A0A8S3C575-F1
#
_cell.length_a   1.000
_cell.length_b   1.000
_cell.length_c   1.000
_cell.angle_alpha   90.00
_cell.angle_beta   90.00
_cell.angle_gamma   90.00
#
_symmetry.space_group_name_H-M   'P 1'
#
loop_
_entity.id
_entity.type
_entity.pdbx_description
1 polymer ?
#
loop_
_entity_poly.entity_id
_entity_poly.type
_entity_poly.pdbx_seq_one_letter_code
_entity_poly.pdbx_strand_id
1 'polypeptide(L)' 'TLILFDAAVKNCGQTFHQLFTSRATMNVLVEIIDDTRTETIVRNRIGSLLKQWMEDPEFKDKAQYAMLGATYKKLTIEKG' A
#
# COMPACT_ATOMS: atom_id res chain seq x y z
N THR A 1 1.17 3.88 14.18
CA THR A 1 1.42 2.62 13.45
C THR A 1 1.82 2.82 11.98
N LEU A 2 1.06 3.58 11.16
CA LEU A 2 1.39 3.77 9.73
C LEU A 2 2.79 4.36 9.46
N ILE A 3 3.29 5.24 10.33
CA ILE A 3 4.66 5.79 10.23
C ILE A 3 5.71 4.69 10.39
N LEU A 4 5.53 3.80 11.37
CA LEU A 4 6.44 2.69 11.60
C LEU A 4 6.39 1.69 10.43
N PHE A 5 5.20 1.48 9.87
CA PHE A 5 5.03 0.61 8.71
C PHE A 5 5.77 1.16 7.48
N ASP A 6 5.65 2.45 7.20
CA ASP A 6 6.42 3.12 6.15
C ASP A 6 7.94 3.07 6.40
N ALA A 7 8.37 3.25 7.64
CA ALA A 7 9.78 3.09 8.01
C ALA A 7 10.26 1.65 7.77
N ALA A 8 9.46 0.63 8.08
CA ALA A 8 9.81 -0.77 7.82
C ALA A 8 9.91 -1.06 6.32
N VAL A 9 9.00 -0.54 5.50
CA VAL A 9 9.09 -0.65 4.02
C VAL A 9 10.42 -0.08 3.52
N LYS A 10 10.90 1.04 4.08
CA LYS A 10 12.14 1.70 3.65
C LYS A 10 13.42 1.03 4.16
N ASN A 11 13.38 0.35 5.31
CA ASN A 11 14.59 -0.06 6.02
C ASN A 11 14.77 -1.58 6.17
N CYS A 12 13.73 -2.40 5.94
CA CYS A 12 13.79 -3.85 6.21
C CYS A 12 14.09 -4.72 4.97
N GLY A 13 14.22 -4.11 3.79
CA GLY A 13 14.65 -4.79 2.56
C GLY A 13 13.69 -5.87 2.04
N GLN A 14 14.21 -6.72 1.17
CA GLN A 14 13.43 -7.59 0.28
C GLN A 14 12.48 -8.57 1.01
N THR A 15 12.91 -9.17 2.12
CA THR A 15 12.04 -10.09 2.88
C THR A 15 10.80 -9.37 3.41
N PHE A 16 10.96 -8.15 3.91
CA PHE A 16 9.82 -7.35 4.35
C PHE A 16 8.97 -6.89 3.17
N HIS A 17 9.59 -6.50 2.05
CA HIS A 17 8.88 -6.10 0.84
C HIS A 17 7.94 -7.19 0.31
N GLN A 18 8.37 -8.45 0.34
CA GLN A 18 7.53 -9.58 -0.05
C GLN A 18 6.31 -9.77 0.88
N LEU A 19 6.49 -9.60 2.19
CA LEU A 19 5.38 -9.67 3.16
C LEU A 19 4.42 -8.48 2.99
N PHE A 20 4.98 -7.28 2.84
CA PHE A 20 4.25 -6.04 2.64
C PHE A 20 3.40 -6.08 1.36
N THR A 21 3.96 -6.55 0.25
CA THR A 21 3.26 -6.65 -1.05
C THR A 21 2.41 -7.91 -1.19
N SER A 22 2.27 -8.71 -0.13
CA SER A 22 1.44 -9.91 -0.15
C SER A 22 -0.04 -9.55 -0.32
N ARG A 23 -0.80 -10.49 -0.92
CA ARG A 23 -2.26 -10.34 -1.08
C ARG A 23 -2.96 -10.08 0.26
N ALA A 24 -2.53 -10.75 1.33
CA ALA A 24 -3.12 -10.59 2.65
C ALA A 24 -2.97 -9.14 3.16
N THR A 25 -1.75 -8.58 3.09
CA THR A 25 -1.50 -7.20 3.49
C THR A 25 -2.28 -6.20 2.64
N MET A 26 -2.31 -6.39 1.31
CA MET A 26 -3.06 -5.51 0.41
C MET A 26 -4.55 -5.52 0.70
N ASN A 27 -5.15 -6.69 0.97
CA ASN A 27 -6.56 -6.79 1.34
C ASN A 27 -6.86 -6.02 2.63
N VAL A 28 -6.01 -6.13 3.66
CA VAL A 28 -6.17 -5.37 4.91
C VAL A 28 -6.14 -3.86 4.66
N LEU A 29 -5.23 -3.37 3.81
CA LEU A 29 -5.18 -1.95 3.48
C LEU A 29 -6.43 -1.46 2.74
N VAL A 30 -6.98 -2.29 1.84
CA VAL A 30 -8.25 -2.00 1.13
C VAL A 30 -9.41 -1.97 2.12
N GLU A 31 -9.51 -2.96 3.01
CA GLU A 31 -10.56 -3.03 4.04
C GLU A 31 -10.55 -1.76 4.93
N ILE A 32 -9.37 -1.29 5.35
CA ILE A 32 -9.26 -0.06 6.15
C ILE A 32 -9.69 1.18 5.35
N ILE A 33 -9.36 1.24 4.06
CA ILE A 33 -9.75 2.36 3.18
C ILE A 33 -11.26 2.38 2.90
N ASP A 34 -11.88 1.21 2.78
CA ASP A 34 -13.30 1.08 2.47
C ASP A 34 -14.18 1.15 3.72
N ASP A 35 -13.62 0.91 4.91
CA ASP A 35 -14.33 1.12 6.16
C ASP A 35 -14.66 2.61 6.38
N THR A 36 -15.95 2.92 6.36
CA THR A 36 -16.49 4.27 6.54
C THR A 36 -16.28 4.81 7.95
N ARG A 37 -16.01 3.94 8.92
CA ARG A 37 -15.70 4.30 10.32
C ARG A 37 -14.24 4.72 10.48
N THR A 38 -13.36 4.35 9.55
CA THR A 38 -11.96 4.81 9.56
C THR A 38 -11.92 6.31 9.29
N GLU A 39 -11.22 7.05 10.15
CA GLU A 39 -11.02 8.48 9.97
C GLU A 39 -10.48 8.82 8.58
N THR A 40 -11.02 9.86 7.95
CA THR A 40 -10.62 10.29 6.61
C THR A 40 -9.12 10.58 6.50
N ILE A 41 -8.50 11.13 7.54
CA ILE A 41 -7.05 11.39 7.56
C ILE A 41 -6.23 10.09 7.46
N VAL A 42 -6.69 9.01 8.08
CA VAL A 42 -6.03 7.69 8.03
C VAL A 42 -6.19 7.08 6.64
N ARG A 43 -7.40 7.10 6.08
CA ARG A 43 -7.66 6.61 4.71
C ARG A 43 -6.82 7.35 3.67
N ASN A 44 -6.75 8.69 3.78
CA ASN A 44 -5.92 9.53 2.93
C ASN A 44 -4.43 9.19 3.07
N ARG A 45 -3.95 8.97 4.31
CA ARG A 45 -2.56 8.60 4.56
C ARG A 45 -2.20 7.26 3.93
N ILE A 46 -3.08 6.26 4.02
CA ILE A 46 -2.84 4.95 3.37
C ILE A 46 -2.84 5.11 1.85
N GLY A 47 -3.78 5.86 1.28
CA GLY A 47 -3.79 6.16 -0.15
C GLY A 47 -2.50 6.84 -0.63
N SER A 48 -2.01 7.84 0.10
CA SER A 48 -0.73 8.50 -0.20
C SER A 48 0.46 7.55 -0.12
N LEU A 49 0.49 6.65 0.87
CA LEU A 49 1.56 5.66 1.01
C LEU A 49 1.54 4.64 -0.14
N LEU A 50 0.36 4.14 -0.52
CA LEU A 50 0.21 3.23 -1.66
C LEU A 50 0.68 3.88 -2.96
N LYS A 51 0.35 5.16 -3.18
CA LYS A 51 0.87 5.92 -4.31
C LYS A 51 2.40 6.02 -4.27
N GLN A 52 2.95 6.45 -3.14
CA GLN A 52 4.38 6.60 -2.95
C GLN A 52 5.13 5.30 -3.24
N TRP A 53 4.68 4.17 -2.66
CA TRP A 53 5.33 2.88 -2.89
C TRP A 53 5.14 2.38 -4.32
N MET A 54 4.02 2.65 -4.99
CA MET A 54 3.84 2.27 -6.40
C MET A 54 4.82 3.00 -7.33
N GLU A 55 5.15 4.26 -7.01
CA GLU A 55 6.07 5.11 -7.77
C GLU A 55 7.54 4.90 -7.39
N ASP A 56 7.81 4.26 -6.25
CA ASP A 56 9.17 4.03 -5.75
C ASP A 56 9.93 3.04 -6.66
N PRO A 57 11.16 3.37 -7.11
CA PRO A 57 12.01 2.48 -7.91
C PRO A 57 12.23 1.09 -7.30
N GLU A 58 12.11 0.96 -5.98
CA GLU A 58 12.22 -0.33 -5.30
C GLU A 58 11.06 -1.27 -5.62
N PHE A 59 9.89 -0.75 -6.00
CA PHE A 59 8.70 -1.55 -6.32
C PHE A 59 8.25 -1.45 -7.77
N LYS A 60 8.44 -0.27 -8.37
CA LYS A 60 8.01 0.07 -9.71
C LYS A 60 8.58 -0.90 -10.74
N ASP A 61 7.72 -1.33 -11.67
CA ASP A 61 8.04 -2.23 -12.79
C ASP A 61 8.59 -3.62 -12.41
N LYS A 62 8.69 -3.96 -11.11
CA LYS A 62 9.09 -5.29 -10.64
C LYS A 62 7.85 -6.21 -10.57
N ALA A 63 7.83 -7.25 -11.41
CA ALA A 63 6.70 -8.18 -11.53
C ALA A 63 6.27 -8.81 -10.19
N GLN A 64 7.22 -9.10 -9.30
CA GLN A 64 6.96 -9.66 -7.98
C GLN A 64 6.13 -8.74 -7.05
N TYR A 65 6.03 -7.45 -7.37
CA TYR A 65 5.28 -6.45 -6.62
C TYR A 65 4.04 -5.92 -7.36
N ALA A 66 3.63 -6.58 -8.45
CA ALA A 66 2.48 -6.17 -9.26
C ALA A 66 1.17 -6.01 -8.46
N MET A 67 1.03 -6.74 -7.35
CA MET A 67 -0.13 -6.63 -6.45
C MET A 67 -0.30 -5.21 -5.85
N LEU A 68 0.81 -4.53 -5.54
CA LEU A 68 0.80 -3.16 -5.03
C LEU A 68 0.19 -2.21 -6.08
N GLY A 69 0.65 -2.30 -7.33
CA GLY A 69 0.14 -1.49 -8.43
C GLY A 69 -1.33 -1.81 -8.76
N ALA A 70 -1.72 -3.08 -8.73
CA ALA A 70 -3.11 -3.49 -8.93
C ALA A 70 -4.04 -2.95 -7.83
N THR A 71 -3.59 -3.01 -6.58
CA THR A 71 -4.34 -2.50 -5.41
C THR A 71 -4.53 -1.00 -5.50
N TYR A 72 -3.46 -0.25 -5.80
CA TYR A 72 -3.56 1.19 -5.97
C TYR A 72 -4.51 1.58 -7.12
N LYS A 73 -4.40 0.93 -8.29
CA LYS A 73 -5.30 1.20 -9.43
C LYS A 73 -6.76 0.95 -9.10
N LYS A 74 -7.07 -0.15 -8.41
CA LYS A 74 -8.44 -0.46 -7.97
C LYS A 74 -9.01 0.69 -7.15
N LEU A 75 -8.26 1.13 -6.14
CA LEU A 75 -8.67 2.21 -5.23
C LEU A 75 -8.83 3.57 -5.94
N THR A 76 -8.06 3.84 -7.01
CA THR A 76 -8.19 5.08 -7.78
C THR A 76 -9.31 5.04 -8.82
N ILE A 77 -9.61 3.88 -9.41
CA ILE A 77 -10.67 3.73 -10.42
C ILE A 77 -12.05 3.71 -9.76
N GLU A 78 -12.17 3.10 -8.58
CA GLU A 78 -13.45 3.01 -7.85
C GLU A 78 -13.85 4.31 -7.14
N LYS A 79 -12.95 5.28 -7.00
CA LYS A 79 -13.16 6.54 -6.23
C LYS A 79 -12.88 7.81 -7.03
N GLY A 80 -12.63 7.70 -8.34
CA GLY A 80 -12.42 8.81 -9.28
C GLY A 80 -13.70 9.19 -10.03
#